data_AF-A0A5M7BGV1-F1
#
_entry.id   AF-A0A5M7BGV1-F1
#
_cell.length_a   1.000
_cell.length_b   1.000
_cell.length_c   1.000
_cell.angle_alpha   90.00
_cell.angle_beta   90.00
_cell.angle_gamma   90.00
#
_symmetry.space_group_name_H-M   'P 1'
#
loop_
_entity.id
_entity.type
_entity.pdbx_description
1 polymer ?
#
loop_
_entity_poly.entity_id
_entity_poly.type
_entity_poly.pdbx_seq_one_letter_code
_entity_poly.pdbx_strand_id
1 'polypeptide(L)'
;MPLQSFSQNKRQLKPKRPSKIESADKFVDLTYNLYHKVYVHDSLTQVGIEIPSDLESELLESAQNDIDELFQVLPDVIDDIGNSGASFVNKGRATLNLNKSKKALKYCALYVKEMVVGTKEEE
;
A
#
# COMPACT_ATOMS: atom_id res chain seq x y z
N MET A 1 21.55 13.19 10.16
CA MET A 1 20.74 14.26 9.50
C MET A 1 19.29 13.78 9.53
N PRO A 2 18.27 14.65 9.71
CA PRO A 2 16.90 14.16 9.63
C PRO A 2 16.68 13.64 8.20
N LEU A 3 16.37 12.35 8.08
CA LEU A 3 16.01 11.68 6.84
C LEU A 3 14.98 12.55 6.11
N GLN A 4 15.29 12.99 4.89
CA GLN A 4 14.38 13.78 4.07
C GLN A 4 13.22 12.88 3.60
N SER A 5 12.30 12.63 4.52
CA SER A 5 11.15 11.78 4.32
C SER A 5 10.19 12.37 3.29
N PHE A 6 9.79 11.55 2.33
CA PHE A 6 8.73 11.85 1.35
C PHE A 6 7.34 11.82 1.99
N SER A 7 7.17 12.36 3.20
CA SER A 7 5.85 12.47 3.82
C SER A 7 4.92 13.20 2.86
N GLN A 8 3.88 12.47 2.47
CA GLN A 8 2.80 13.09 1.79
C GLN A 8 2.18 14.09 2.76
N ASN A 9 2.29 15.38 2.43
CA ASN A 9 1.53 16.46 3.06
C ASN A 9 0.03 16.16 3.21
N LYS A 10 -0.48 15.19 2.44
CA LYS A 10 -1.85 14.71 2.52
C LYS A 10 -1.94 13.19 2.33
N ARG A 11 -2.52 12.50 3.32
CA ARG A 11 -2.85 11.08 3.25
C ARG A 11 -3.67 10.76 2.00
N GLN A 12 -3.28 9.71 1.29
CA GLN A 12 -4.05 9.18 0.17
C GLN A 12 -5.31 8.49 0.68
N LEU A 13 -6.44 8.85 0.07
CA LEU A 13 -7.73 8.30 0.42
C LEU A 13 -8.06 7.10 -0.45
N LYS A 14 -8.53 6.03 0.20
CA LYS A 14 -9.10 4.85 -0.44
C LYS A 14 -10.23 5.25 -1.41
N PRO A 15 -10.39 4.58 -2.56
CA PRO A 15 -11.57 4.75 -3.40
C PRO A 15 -12.86 4.63 -2.60
N LYS A 16 -13.77 5.61 -2.76
CA LYS A 16 -15.03 5.64 -2.00
C LYS A 16 -16.06 4.62 -2.46
N ARG A 17 -15.95 4.14 -3.71
CA ARG A 17 -16.92 3.23 -4.32
C ARG A 17 -16.21 1.98 -4.82
N PRO A 18 -16.74 0.79 -4.53
CA PRO A 18 -16.22 -0.45 -5.09
C PRO A 18 -16.45 -0.48 -6.60
N SER A 19 -15.59 -1.22 -7.29
CA SER A 19 -15.67 -1.45 -8.72
C SER A 19 -16.68 -2.52 -9.10
N LYS A 20 -17.10 -3.36 -8.13
CA LYS A 20 -17.92 -4.56 -8.32
C LYS A 20 -17.17 -5.66 -9.09
N ILE A 21 -15.85 -5.66 -8.98
CA ILE A 21 -14.97 -6.76 -9.38
C ILE A 21 -14.25 -7.15 -8.09
N GLU A 22 -14.56 -8.34 -7.56
CA GLU A 22 -14.18 -8.75 -6.21
C GLU A 22 -12.66 -8.77 -6.02
N SER A 23 -11.91 -9.36 -6.96
CA SER A 23 -10.45 -9.38 -6.94
C SER A 23 -9.85 -7.98 -6.91
N ALA A 24 -10.35 -7.06 -7.76
CA ALA A 24 -9.89 -5.67 -7.82
C ALA A 24 -10.22 -4.89 -6.54
N ASP A 25 -11.40 -5.11 -5.97
CA ASP A 25 -11.80 -4.47 -4.71
C ASP A 25 -10.99 -5.05 -3.52
N LYS A 26 -10.71 -6.36 -3.49
CA LYS A 26 -9.81 -6.99 -2.52
C LYS A 26 -8.39 -6.44 -2.63
N PHE A 27 -7.85 -6.31 -3.84
CA PHE A 27 -6.53 -5.72 -4.08
C PHE A 27 -6.44 -4.28 -3.57
N VAL A 28 -7.49 -3.47 -3.80
CA VAL A 28 -7.58 -2.10 -3.27
C VAL A 28 -7.55 -2.12 -1.74
N ASP A 29 -8.29 -3.03 -1.11
CA ASP A 29 -8.39 -3.11 0.33
C ASP A 29 -7.05 -3.48 0.98
N LEU A 30 -6.40 -4.53 0.47
CA LEU A 30 -5.06 -4.94 0.91
C LEU A 30 -4.03 -3.84 0.72
N THR A 31 -4.07 -3.15 -0.43
CA THR A 31 -3.17 -2.02 -0.71
C THR A 31 -3.31 -0.92 0.33
N TYR A 32 -4.54 -0.54 0.69
CA TYR A 32 -4.79 0.55 1.62
C TYR A 32 -4.56 0.14 3.08
N ASN A 33 -4.63 -1.15 3.42
CA ASN A 33 -4.19 -1.69 4.70
C ASN A 33 -2.66 -1.55 4.86
N LEU A 34 -1.90 -2.04 3.88
CA LEU A 34 -0.44 -1.90 3.86
C LEU A 34 -0.02 -0.42 3.91
N TYR A 35 -0.63 0.41 3.06
CA TYR A 35 -0.40 1.85 3.05
C TYR A 35 -0.68 2.51 4.39
N HIS A 36 -1.75 2.10 5.08
CA HIS A 36 -2.08 2.67 6.39
C HIS A 36 -1.00 2.36 7.42
N LYS A 37 -0.53 1.11 7.48
CA LYS A 37 0.55 0.67 8.39
C LYS A 37 1.82 1.48 8.15
N VAL A 38 2.26 1.54 6.89
CA VAL A 38 3.46 2.33 6.51
C VAL A 38 3.30 3.81 6.83
N TYR A 39 2.15 4.40 6.51
CA TYR A 39 1.90 5.82 6.75
C TYR A 39 1.91 6.18 8.24
N VAL A 40 1.31 5.33 9.08
CA VAL A 40 1.32 5.55 10.54
C VAL A 40 2.74 5.42 11.08
N HIS A 41 3.46 4.38 10.67
CA HIS A 41 4.85 4.19 11.07
C HIS A 41 5.71 5.40 10.70
N ASP A 42 5.73 5.81 9.42
CA ASP A 42 6.44 7.02 8.95
C ASP A 42 6.03 8.26 9.77
N SER A 43 4.72 8.48 9.98
CA SER A 43 4.24 9.64 10.73
C SER A 43 4.69 9.67 12.19
N LEU A 44 4.78 8.51 12.86
CA LEU A 44 5.24 8.41 14.25
C LEU A 44 6.76 8.63 14.35
N THR A 45 7.53 7.98 13.47
CA THR A 45 8.98 8.16 13.40
C THR A 45 9.35 9.61 13.12
N GLN A 46 8.59 10.31 12.27
CA GLN A 46 8.79 11.72 11.96
C GLN A 46 8.68 12.65 13.17
N VAL A 47 7.75 12.37 14.09
CA VAL A 47 7.59 13.17 15.32
C VAL A 47 8.51 12.71 16.45
N GLY A 48 9.44 11.78 16.17
CA GLY A 48 10.41 11.26 17.12
C GLY A 48 9.84 10.25 18.12
N ILE A 49 8.69 9.65 17.81
CA ILE A 49 8.13 8.58 18.64
C ILE A 49 8.79 7.27 18.22
N GLU A 50 9.56 6.70 19.14
CA GLU A 50 10.08 5.34 19.00
C GLU A 50 8.94 4.34 19.21
N ILE A 51 8.80 3.42 18.26
CA ILE A 51 7.84 2.32 18.34
C ILE A 51 8.52 1.19 19.12
N PRO A 52 7.86 0.64 20.16
CA PRO A 52 8.37 -0.53 20.87
C PRO A 52 8.72 -1.68 19.90
N SER A 53 9.84 -2.36 20.14
CA SER A 53 10.39 -3.35 19.20
C SER A 53 9.50 -4.58 18.99
N ASP A 54 8.69 -4.94 19.98
CA ASP A 54 7.63 -5.94 19.89
C ASP A 54 6.54 -5.52 18.90
N LEU A 55 6.05 -4.28 19.01
CA LEU A 55 5.05 -3.72 18.09
C LEU A 55 5.61 -3.49 16.68
N GLU A 56 6.88 -3.13 16.56
CA GLU A 56 7.56 -2.99 15.28
C GLU A 56 7.64 -4.33 14.54
N SER A 57 7.98 -5.40 15.26
CA SER A 57 8.03 -6.77 14.71
C SER A 57 6.66 -7.24 14.24
N GLU A 58 5.61 -7.03 15.06
CA GLU A 58 4.22 -7.35 14.68
C GLU A 58 3.76 -6.55 13.46
N LEU A 59 4.11 -5.26 13.38
CA LEU A 59 3.78 -4.42 12.23
C LEU A 59 4.48 -4.91 10.96
N LEU A 60 5.73 -5.35 11.05
CA LEU A 60 6.50 -5.86 9.93
C LEU A 60 5.96 -7.21 9.43
N GLU A 61 5.65 -8.14 10.32
CA GLU A 61 5.01 -9.41 9.98
C GLU A 61 3.64 -9.17 9.32
N SER A 62 2.84 -8.27 9.90
CA SER A 62 1.54 -7.90 9.35
C SER A 62 1.63 -7.21 7.98
N ALA A 63 2.67 -6.40 7.74
CA ALA A 63 2.92 -5.77 6.45
C ALA A 63 3.39 -6.79 5.40
N GLN A 64 4.22 -7.77 5.81
CA GLN A 64 4.64 -8.87 4.94
C GLN A 64 3.45 -9.72 4.51
N ASN A 65 2.55 -10.06 5.43
CA ASN A 65 1.31 -10.77 5.12
C ASN A 65 0.44 -10.00 4.10
N ASP A 66 0.28 -8.69 4.25
CA ASP A 66 -0.46 -7.87 3.27
C ASP A 66 0.19 -7.92 1.87
N ILE A 67 1.53 -7.93 1.80
CA ILE A 67 2.27 -8.02 0.54
C ILE A 67 2.08 -9.39 -0.12
N ASP A 68 2.16 -10.46 0.66
CA ASP A 68 1.96 -11.82 0.15
C ASP A 68 0.52 -12.00 -0.37
N GLU A 69 -0.48 -11.51 0.36
CA GLU A 69 -1.88 -11.51 -0.09
C GLU A 69 -2.09 -10.66 -1.35
N LEU A 70 -1.41 -9.51 -1.48
CA LEU A 70 -1.44 -8.70 -2.70
C LEU A 70 -0.90 -9.47 -3.90
N PHE A 71 0.19 -10.23 -3.74
CA PHE A 71 0.73 -11.06 -4.81
C PHE A 71 -0.18 -12.22 -5.16
N GLN A 72 -0.84 -12.83 -4.16
CA GLN A 72 -1.79 -13.92 -4.38
C GLN A 72 -3.03 -13.46 -5.16
N VAL A 73 -3.56 -12.26 -4.89
CA VAL A 73 -4.77 -11.77 -5.58
C VAL A 73 -4.49 -11.14 -6.94
N LEU A 74 -3.25 -10.72 -7.21
CA LEU A 74 -2.91 -9.98 -8.43
C LEU A 74 -3.23 -10.72 -9.75
N PRO A 75 -2.98 -12.05 -9.90
CA PRO A 75 -3.38 -12.79 -11.08
C PRO A 75 -4.88 -12.72 -11.34
N ASP A 76 -5.70 -12.88 -10.30
CA ASP A 76 -7.17 -12.83 -10.39
C ASP A 76 -7.64 -11.43 -10.82
N VAL A 77 -7.00 -10.36 -10.34
CA VAL A 77 -7.29 -8.98 -10.79
C VAL A 77 -7.08 -8.83 -12.30
N ILE A 78 -5.97 -9.38 -12.81
CA ILE A 78 -5.62 -9.29 -14.22
C ILE A 78 -6.63 -10.06 -15.06
N ASP A 79 -6.97 -11.28 -14.65
CA ASP A 79 -7.93 -12.12 -15.35
C ASP A 79 -9.33 -11.51 -15.32
N ASP A 80 -9.78 -11.01 -14.17
CA ASP A 80 -11.11 -10.43 -14.03
C ASP A 80 -11.27 -9.11 -14.80
N ILE A 81 -10.24 -8.30 -14.92
CA ILE A 81 -10.33 -7.06 -15.71
C ILE A 81 -10.21 -7.38 -17.21
N GLY A 82 -9.27 -8.22 -17.60
CA GLY A 82 -8.98 -8.54 -18.99
C GLY A 82 -10.03 -9.44 -19.64
N ASN A 83 -10.36 -10.54 -18.97
CA ASN A 83 -11.02 -11.69 -19.58
C ASN A 83 -12.45 -11.95 -19.06
N SER A 84 -12.85 -11.35 -17.92
CA SER A 84 -14.22 -11.56 -17.43
C SER A 84 -15.30 -10.92 -18.31
N GLY A 85 -16.52 -11.44 -18.17
CA GLY A 85 -17.75 -10.83 -18.70
C GLY A 85 -18.23 -9.58 -17.95
N ALA A 86 -17.43 -9.01 -17.05
CA ALA A 86 -17.83 -7.81 -16.29
C ALA A 86 -18.16 -6.64 -17.22
N SER A 87 -19.19 -5.87 -16.85
CA SER A 87 -19.62 -4.70 -17.63
C SER A 87 -18.48 -3.69 -17.82
N PHE A 88 -18.47 -2.99 -18.96
CA PHE A 88 -17.48 -1.95 -19.27
C PHE A 88 -17.37 -0.89 -18.15
N VAL A 89 -18.49 -0.53 -17.53
CA VAL A 89 -18.54 0.44 -16.42
C VAL A 89 -17.81 -0.09 -15.18
N ASN A 90 -17.99 -1.36 -14.82
CA ASN A 90 -17.30 -1.97 -13.67
C ASN A 90 -15.80 -2.10 -13.94
N LYS A 91 -15.40 -2.55 -15.14
CA LYS A 91 -13.99 -2.61 -15.56
C LYS A 91 -13.34 -1.23 -15.49
N GLY A 92 -13.98 -0.19 -16.04
CA GLY A 92 -13.50 1.19 -15.97
C GLY A 92 -13.35 1.70 -14.53
N ARG A 93 -14.29 1.38 -13.63
CA ARG A 93 -14.16 1.71 -12.20
C ARG A 93 -13.00 0.96 -11.55
N ALA A 94 -12.83 -0.33 -11.84
CA ALA A 94 -11.72 -1.13 -11.32
C ALA A 94 -10.38 -0.53 -11.74
N THR A 95 -10.20 -0.18 -13.02
CA THR A 95 -8.99 0.49 -13.51
C THR A 95 -8.71 1.80 -12.77
N LEU A 96 -9.72 2.63 -12.52
CA LEU A 96 -9.56 3.89 -11.77
C LEU A 96 -9.19 3.64 -10.30
N ASN A 97 -9.80 2.64 -9.67
CA ASN A 97 -9.49 2.25 -8.29
C ASN A 97 -8.04 1.72 -8.20
N LEU A 98 -7.62 0.85 -9.11
CA LEU A 98 -6.25 0.34 -9.19
C LEU A 98 -5.21 1.44 -9.43
N ASN A 99 -5.52 2.45 -10.23
CA ASN A 99 -4.62 3.60 -10.43
C ASN A 99 -4.42 4.40 -9.13
N LYS A 100 -5.46 4.52 -8.28
CA LYS A 100 -5.30 5.10 -6.95
C LYS A 100 -4.45 4.20 -6.05
N SER A 101 -4.73 2.90 -6.04
CA SER A 101 -3.93 1.91 -5.29
C SER A 101 -2.46 1.94 -5.69
N LYS A 102 -2.14 2.10 -6.98
CA LYS A 102 -0.76 2.27 -7.49
C LYS A 102 -0.04 3.44 -6.83
N LYS A 103 -0.72 4.57 -6.57
CA LYS A 103 -0.10 5.71 -5.90
C LYS A 103 0.20 5.43 -4.42
N ALA A 104 -0.59 4.56 -3.79
CA ALA A 104 -0.40 4.16 -2.40
C ALA A 104 0.78 3.19 -2.28
N LEU A 105 0.82 2.17 -3.14
CA LEU A 105 1.96 1.25 -3.24
C LEU A 105 3.27 1.98 -3.58
N LYS A 106 3.23 3.01 -4.45
CA LYS A 106 4.40 3.83 -4.75
C LYS A 106 4.96 4.49 -3.48
N TYR A 107 4.11 5.00 -2.61
CA TYR A 107 4.55 5.57 -1.34
C TYR A 107 5.19 4.50 -0.44
N CYS A 108 4.57 3.33 -0.30
CA CYS A 108 5.15 2.22 0.46
C CYS A 108 6.53 1.82 -0.06
N ALA A 109 6.68 1.68 -1.38
CA ALA A 109 7.96 1.32 -2.00
C ALA A 109 9.05 2.39 -1.80
N LEU A 110 8.68 3.68 -1.86
CA LEU A 110 9.61 4.77 -1.59
C LEU A 110 10.06 4.78 -0.13
N TYR A 111 9.13 4.55 0.80
CA TYR A 111 9.43 4.45 2.22
C TYR A 111 10.42 3.32 2.51
N VAL A 112 10.16 2.10 2.00
CA VAL A 112 11.08 0.96 2.16
C VAL A 112 12.45 1.27 1.55
N LYS A 113 12.49 1.89 0.37
CA LYS A 113 13.76 2.28 -0.26
C LYS A 113 14.55 3.25 0.62
N GLU A 114 13.88 4.23 1.22
CA GLU A 114 14.50 5.21 2.11
C GLU A 114 15.05 4.53 3.36
N MET A 115 14.29 3.64 4.00
CA MET A 115 14.78 2.86 5.14
C MET A 115 16.03 2.05 4.77
N VAL A 116 16.06 1.40 3.60
CA VAL A 116 17.20 0.59 3.14
C VAL A 116 18.41 1.43 2.71
N VAL A 117 18.21 2.65 2.22
CA VAL A 117 19.32 3.54 1.85
C VAL A 117 19.84 4.28 3.08
N GLY A 118 18.97 4.74 3.97
CA GLY A 118 19.33 5.38 5.22
C GLY A 118 20.13 4.46 6.14
N THR A 119 19.79 3.17 6.21
CA THR A 119 20.61 2.19 6.96
C THR A 119 21.99 1.94 6.35
N LYS A 120 22.20 2.20 5.05
CA LYS A 120 23.51 2.03 4.39
C LYS A 120 24.43 3.25 4.50
N GLU A 121 23.91 4.43 4.79
CA GLU A 121 24.71 5.64 5.00
C GLU A 121 25.18 5.79 6.46
N GLU A 122 24.63 4.98 7.38
CA GLU A 122 25.00 4.93 8.80
C GLU A 122 25.98 3.77 9.14
N GLU A 123 26.41 2.97 8.15
CA GLU A 123 27.53 2.00 8.22
C GLU A 123 28.80 2.56 7.54
#